data_AF-A0A1M7FNE6-F1
#
_entry.id   AF-A0A1M7FNE6-F1
#
_cell.length_a   1.000
_cell.length_b   1.000
_cell.length_c   1.000
_cell.angle_alpha   90.00
_cell.angle_beta   90.00
_cell.angle_gamma   90.00
#
_symmetry.space_group_name_H-M   'P 1'
#
loop_
_entity.id
_entity.type
_entity.pdbx_description
1 polymer ?
#
loop_
_entity_poly.entity_id
_entity_poly.type
_entity_poly.pdbx_seq_one_letter_code
_entity_poly.pdbx_strand_id
1 'polypeptide(L)'
;MEATGKNKTPDFYRHVYRICNKVKSYTTYELAELPKGLNFLSDFLRIEPYQGKSQTKGVSICSRLRTTSNWTTSKDVTGLRPTDIKGVYYGDRLRNDIKTLLIFRFMEKKNGLFGESEIRLNIDVYPHYYPRHKEILQNIINTYKTN
;
A
#
# COMPACT_ATOMS: atom_id res chain seq x y z
N MET A 1 17.46 36.79 -2.06
CA MET A 1 16.26 36.30 -2.77
C MET A 1 15.94 34.92 -2.21
N GLU A 2 14.95 34.85 -1.32
CA GLU A 2 14.53 33.61 -0.67
C GLU A 2 13.68 32.78 -1.61
N ALA A 3 14.08 31.52 -1.82
CA ALA A 3 13.22 30.50 -2.40
C ALA A 3 13.02 29.38 -1.38
N THR A 4 12.32 29.67 -0.27
CA THR A 4 11.84 28.64 0.65
C THR A 4 10.53 28.07 0.13
N GLY A 5 10.61 27.31 -0.97
CA GLY A 5 9.54 26.41 -1.37
C GLY A 5 9.48 25.27 -0.36
N LYS A 6 8.65 25.38 0.68
CA LYS A 6 8.32 24.24 1.54
C LYS A 6 7.78 23.14 0.62
N ASN A 7 8.56 22.08 0.39
CA ASN A 7 8.15 20.91 -0.38
C ASN A 7 6.88 20.33 0.27
N LYS A 8 5.71 20.73 -0.22
CA LYS A 8 4.44 20.23 0.28
C LYS A 8 4.35 18.76 -0.11
N THR A 9 4.35 17.88 0.88
CA THR A 9 4.06 16.46 0.66
C THR A 9 2.73 16.36 -0.11
N PRO A 10 2.68 15.62 -1.23
CA PRO A 10 1.46 15.51 -2.02
C PRO A 10 0.33 14.91 -1.18
N ASP A 11 -0.90 15.31 -1.49
CA ASP A 11 -2.08 14.78 -0.81
C ASP A 11 -2.25 13.28 -1.14
N PHE A 12 -2.74 12.52 -0.15
CA PHE A 12 -3.06 11.10 -0.32
C PHE A 12 -4.48 10.78 0.14
N TYR A 13 -4.97 9.63 -0.32
CA TYR A 13 -6.25 9.02 0.07
C TYR A 13 -5.99 7.68 0.74
N ARG A 14 -6.38 7.58 2.01
CA ARG A 14 -6.17 6.39 2.83
C ARG A 14 -7.30 5.39 2.62
N HIS A 15 -6.91 4.13 2.45
CA HIS A 15 -7.79 2.98 2.43
C HIS A 15 -7.41 2.10 3.62
N VAL A 16 -8.37 1.82 4.50
CA VAL A 16 -8.15 0.97 5.67
C VAL A 16 -8.78 -0.38 5.40
N TYR A 17 -7.97 -1.42 5.46
CA TYR A 17 -8.40 -2.79 5.24
C TYR A 17 -8.24 -3.64 6.51
N ARG A 18 -9.17 -4.59 6.69
CA ARG A 18 -9.11 -5.65 7.70
C ARG A 18 -8.88 -7.01 7.06
N ILE A 19 -8.29 -7.94 7.79
CA ILE A 19 -8.16 -9.32 7.31
C ILE A 19 -9.56 -9.95 7.22
N CYS A 20 -9.87 -10.51 6.06
CA CYS A 20 -11.09 -11.28 5.81
C CYS A 20 -10.82 -12.79 5.83
N ASN A 21 -9.69 -13.21 5.23
CA ASN A 21 -9.28 -14.61 5.19
C ASN A 21 -7.76 -14.72 5.17
N LYS A 22 -7.20 -15.72 5.86
CA LYS A 22 -5.77 -15.97 5.90
C LYS A 22 -5.49 -17.45 5.67
N VAL A 23 -4.68 -17.74 4.67
CA VAL A 23 -4.17 -19.09 4.39
C VAL A 23 -2.64 -19.04 4.27
N LYS A 24 -2.00 -20.20 4.14
CA LYS A 24 -0.53 -20.29 4.05
C LYS A 24 0.07 -19.47 2.90
N SER A 25 -0.63 -19.43 1.76
CA SER A 25 -0.13 -18.83 0.52
C SER A 25 -0.55 -17.38 0.29
N TYR A 26 -1.52 -16.85 1.03
CA TYR A 26 -1.96 -15.46 0.89
C TYR A 26 -2.84 -15.01 2.06
N THR A 27 -2.96 -13.69 2.20
CA THR A 27 -3.95 -13.05 3.08
C THR A 27 -4.87 -12.18 2.25
N THR A 28 -6.19 -12.38 2.40
CA THR A 28 -7.23 -11.56 1.78
C THR A 28 -7.67 -10.48 2.77
N TYR A 29 -7.77 -9.27 2.25
CA TYR A 29 -8.17 -8.08 2.97
C TYR A 29 -9.46 -7.53 2.37
N GLU A 30 -10.35 -7.03 3.23
CA GLU A 30 -11.58 -6.35 2.88
C GLU A 30 -11.50 -4.89 3.35
N LEU A 31 -11.97 -3.98 2.51
CA LEU A 31 -12.02 -2.55 2.78
C LEU A 31 -12.98 -2.30 3.93
N ALA A 32 -12.47 -1.68 5.00
CA ALA A 32 -13.23 -1.35 6.19
C ALA A 32 -13.59 0.14 6.24
N GLU A 33 -12.66 1.02 5.86
CA GLU A 33 -12.85 2.47 6.01
C GLU A 33 -12.20 3.26 4.85
N LEU A 34 -12.88 4.34 4.45
CA LEU A 34 -12.40 5.36 3.51
C LEU A 34 -12.59 6.75 4.15
N PRO A 35 -11.61 7.26 4.93
CA PRO A 35 -11.77 8.53 5.65
C PRO A 35 -12.13 9.73 4.77
N LYS A 36 -11.72 9.72 3.50
CA LYS A 36 -12.03 10.77 2.50
C LYS A 36 -13.12 10.36 1.49
N GLY A 37 -13.76 9.20 1.68
CA GLY A 37 -14.88 8.70 0.86
C GLY A 37 -14.55 8.21 -0.57
N LEU A 38 -13.39 8.53 -1.13
CA LEU A 38 -12.99 8.11 -2.47
C LEU A 38 -12.21 6.78 -2.45
N ASN A 39 -12.70 5.79 -3.19
CA ASN A 39 -12.02 4.52 -3.40
C ASN A 39 -11.20 4.55 -4.71
N PHE A 40 -9.88 4.48 -4.59
CA PHE A 40 -8.95 4.39 -5.73
C PHE A 40 -8.49 2.95 -6.00
N LEU A 41 -8.85 2.01 -5.12
CA LEU A 41 -8.45 0.60 -5.17
C LEU A 41 -9.71 -0.26 -5.39
N SER A 42 -9.76 -1.43 -4.76
CA SER A 42 -10.89 -2.35 -4.79
C SER A 42 -11.32 -2.69 -3.37
N ASP A 43 -12.58 -3.11 -3.20
CA ASP A 43 -13.10 -3.48 -1.88
C ASP A 43 -12.38 -4.70 -1.29
N PHE A 44 -11.82 -5.55 -2.14
CA PHE A 44 -11.01 -6.68 -1.73
C PHE A 44 -9.63 -6.63 -2.37
N LEU A 45 -8.61 -7.03 -1.62
CA LEU A 45 -7.26 -7.26 -2.16
C LEU A 45 -6.62 -8.48 -1.50
N ARG A 46 -5.56 -8.99 -2.12
CA ARG A 46 -4.70 -10.02 -1.54
C ARG A 46 -3.28 -9.52 -1.38
N ILE A 47 -2.64 -9.94 -0.29
CA ILE A 47 -1.18 -9.92 -0.15
C ILE A 47 -0.69 -11.35 -0.29
N GLU A 48 0.20 -11.58 -1.26
CA GLU A 48 0.71 -12.91 -1.62
C GLU A 48 2.23 -12.88 -1.88
N PRO A 49 2.96 -14.00 -1.71
CA PRO A 49 4.36 -14.10 -2.08
C PRO A 49 4.55 -13.80 -3.57
N TYR A 50 5.59 -13.02 -3.88
CA TYR A 50 5.94 -12.73 -5.25
C TYR A 50 6.50 -13.98 -5.95
N GLN A 51 5.85 -14.37 -7.05
CA GLN A 51 6.11 -15.64 -7.76
C GLN A 51 7.23 -15.55 -8.82
N GLY A 52 8.04 -14.48 -8.84
CA GLY A 52 9.17 -14.36 -9.77
C GLY A 52 8.80 -14.21 -11.25
N LYS A 53 7.54 -13.89 -11.57
CA LYS A 53 7.03 -13.86 -12.96
C LYS A 53 7.40 -12.58 -13.75
N SER A 54 8.11 -11.63 -13.15
CA SER A 54 8.64 -10.44 -13.84
C SER A 54 10.10 -10.20 -13.49
N GLN A 55 10.77 -9.30 -14.21
CA GLN A 55 12.18 -8.94 -13.93
C GLN A 55 12.34 -8.00 -12.72
N THR A 56 11.32 -7.89 -11.86
CA THR A 56 11.31 -6.97 -10.73
C THR A 56 12.21 -7.48 -9.60
N LYS A 57 13.23 -6.70 -9.24
CA LYS A 57 14.15 -7.01 -8.13
C LYS A 57 13.66 -6.39 -6.81
N GLY A 58 14.05 -6.99 -5.68
CA GLY A 58 13.80 -6.44 -4.34
C GLY A 58 12.35 -6.51 -3.86
N VAL A 59 11.55 -7.43 -4.41
CA VAL A 59 10.15 -7.63 -4.07
C VAL A 59 9.94 -9.08 -3.62
N SER A 60 9.49 -9.28 -2.39
CA SER A 60 9.18 -10.60 -1.82
C SER A 60 7.68 -10.88 -1.75
N ILE A 61 6.86 -9.83 -1.73
CA ILE A 61 5.40 -9.91 -1.66
C ILE A 61 4.77 -8.93 -2.66
N CYS A 62 3.56 -9.23 -3.10
CA CYS A 62 2.77 -8.33 -3.94
C CYS A 62 1.35 -8.16 -3.41
N SER A 63 0.75 -7.01 -3.76
CA SER A 63 -0.67 -6.76 -3.59
C SER A 63 -1.40 -7.01 -4.90
N ARG A 64 -2.47 -7.80 -4.87
CA ARG A 64 -3.38 -8.02 -6.00
C ARG A 64 -4.74 -7.44 -5.68
N LEU A 65 -5.20 -6.48 -6.48
CA LEU A 65 -6.56 -5.93 -6.36
C LEU A 65 -7.57 -6.89 -6.97
N ARG A 66 -8.75 -7.03 -6.35
CA ARG A 66 -9.84 -7.82 -6.92
C ARG A 66 -10.60 -6.98 -7.94
N THR A 67 -10.26 -7.12 -9.22
CA THR A 67 -10.91 -6.38 -10.31
C THR A 67 -11.99 -7.20 -11.02
N THR A 68 -12.04 -8.51 -10.76
CA THR A 68 -13.00 -9.46 -11.31
C THR A 68 -13.48 -10.40 -10.21
N SER A 69 -14.51 -11.21 -10.48
CA SER A 69 -15.00 -12.21 -9.52
C SER A 69 -13.94 -13.27 -9.16
N ASN A 70 -12.96 -13.53 -10.05
CA ASN A 70 -11.91 -14.52 -9.89
C ASN A 70 -10.51 -13.87 -9.76
N TRP A 71 -9.78 -14.23 -8.71
CA TRP A 71 -8.43 -13.73 -8.44
C TRP A 71 -7.42 -14.02 -9.56
N THR A 72 -7.56 -15.14 -10.27
CA THR A 72 -6.67 -15.50 -11.39
C THR A 72 -6.81 -14.53 -12.56
N THR A 73 -8.01 -13.96 -12.78
CA THR A 73 -8.28 -12.99 -13.84
C THR A 73 -8.09 -11.54 -13.39
N SER A 74 -7.85 -11.32 -12.09
CA SER A 74 -7.51 -10.00 -11.55
C SER A 74 -6.02 -9.70 -11.80
N LYS A 75 -5.75 -8.85 -12.79
CA LYS A 75 -4.38 -8.58 -13.30
C LYS A 75 -3.65 -7.42 -12.62
N ASP A 76 -4.35 -6.64 -11.80
CA ASP A 76 -3.78 -5.49 -11.11
C ASP A 76 -2.93 -5.93 -9.93
N VAL A 77 -1.63 -6.11 -10.20
CA VAL A 77 -0.62 -6.57 -9.23
C VAL A 77 0.43 -5.50 -9.00
N THR A 78 0.66 -5.16 -7.73
CA THR A 78 1.68 -4.22 -7.27
C THR A 78 2.74 -4.97 -6.48
N GLY A 79 3.99 -4.96 -6.93
CA GLY A 79 5.11 -5.46 -6.13
C GLY A 79 5.41 -4.53 -4.95
N LEU A 80 5.50 -5.08 -3.74
CA LEU A 80 5.77 -4.29 -2.53
C LEU A 80 7.27 -4.33 -2.23
N ARG A 81 7.89 -3.15 -2.26
CA ARG A 81 9.28 -2.95 -1.89
C ARG A 81 9.35 -2.58 -0.41
N PRO A 82 10.19 -3.27 0.39
CA PRO A 82 10.37 -2.90 1.78
C PRO A 82 11.00 -1.52 1.89
N THR A 83 10.70 -0.84 3.00
CA THR A 83 11.43 0.35 3.44
C THR A 83 12.26 0.00 4.67
N ASP A 84 13.09 0.94 5.13
CA ASP A 84 13.79 0.81 6.40
C ASP A 84 12.87 0.89 7.63
N ILE A 85 11.58 1.22 7.43
CA ILE A 85 10.57 1.32 8.48
C ILE A 85 9.79 -0.01 8.52
N LYS A 86 9.85 -0.69 9.68
CA LYS A 86 9.17 -1.98 9.88
C LYS A 86 7.67 -1.87 9.57
N GLY A 87 7.16 -2.80 8.76
CA GLY A 87 5.75 -2.83 8.39
C GLY A 87 5.35 -1.79 7.34
N VAL A 88 6.27 -0.97 6.83
CA VAL A 88 6.02 0.00 5.77
C VAL A 88 6.67 -0.47 4.47
N TYR A 89 5.86 -0.53 3.42
CA TYR A 89 6.26 -0.89 2.07
C TYR A 89 5.76 0.17 1.11
N TYR A 90 6.41 0.26 -0.05
CA TYR A 90 5.93 1.08 -1.14
C TYR A 90 5.82 0.27 -2.42
N GLY A 91 4.91 0.71 -3.28
CA GLY A 91 4.69 0.13 -4.58
C GLY A 91 4.22 1.18 -5.56
N ASP A 92 4.00 0.74 -6.78
CA ASP A 92 3.48 1.58 -7.84
C ASP A 92 2.39 0.87 -8.62
N ARG A 93 1.40 1.65 -9.05
CA ARG A 93 0.37 1.20 -9.98
C ARG A 93 0.43 2.06 -11.23
N LEU A 94 0.44 1.42 -12.40
CA LEU A 94 0.35 2.08 -13.68
C LEU A 94 -1.07 1.89 -14.21
N ARG A 95 -1.78 2.98 -14.49
CA ARG A 95 -3.10 2.96 -15.13
C ARG A 95 -3.16 4.10 -16.13
N ASN A 96 -3.51 3.81 -17.38
CA ASN A 96 -3.56 4.78 -18.48
C ASN A 96 -2.27 5.62 -18.54
N ASP A 97 -1.11 4.95 -18.51
CA ASP A 97 0.24 5.55 -18.49
C ASP A 97 0.55 6.48 -17.31
N ILE A 98 -0.35 6.60 -16.35
CA ILE A 98 -0.14 7.38 -15.13
C ILE A 98 0.33 6.46 -14.02
N LYS A 99 1.53 6.74 -13.53
CA LYS A 99 2.12 6.05 -12.40
C LYS A 99 1.66 6.69 -11.08
N THR A 100 1.13 5.87 -10.19
CA THR A 100 0.61 6.26 -8.87
C THR A 100 1.45 5.59 -7.79
N LEU A 101 1.97 6.36 -6.84
CA LEU A 101 2.64 5.87 -5.66
C LEU A 101 1.61 5.30 -4.68
N LEU A 102 1.94 4.14 -4.13
CA LEU A 102 1.18 3.47 -3.09
C LEU A 102 2.09 3.23 -1.88
N ILE A 103 1.65 3.63 -0.70
CA ILE A 103 2.34 3.31 0.56
C ILE A 103 1.46 2.36 1.38
N PHE A 104 2.02 1.19 1.71
CA PHE A 104 1.37 0.14 2.46
C PHE A 104 1.91 0.12 3.89
N ARG A 105 1.01 0.07 4.87
CA ARG A 105 1.36 0.01 6.28
C ARG A 105 0.60 -1.11 6.96
N PHE A 106 1.34 -2.13 7.34
CA PHE A 106 0.86 -3.24 8.16
C PHE A 106 0.92 -2.81 9.61
N MET A 107 -0.25 -2.56 10.20
CA MET A 107 -0.38 -2.11 11.58
C MET A 107 -0.94 -3.26 12.41
N GLU A 108 -0.24 -3.60 13.47
CA GLU A 108 -0.76 -4.52 14.49
C GLU A 108 -1.35 -3.69 15.61
N LYS A 109 -2.67 -3.80 15.82
CA LYS A 109 -3.35 -3.15 16.92
C LYS A 109 -3.70 -4.21 17.97
N LYS A 110 -3.17 -4.03 19.18
CA LYS A 110 -3.60 -4.82 20.35
C LYS A 110 -4.89 -4.19 20.88
N ASN A 111 -6.00 -4.94 20.85
CA ASN A 111 -7.29 -4.43 21.32
C ASN A 111 -7.60 -4.96 22.75
N GLY A 112 -7.26 -4.21 23.80
CA GLY A 112 -7.67 -4.51 25.19
C GLY A 112 -6.72 -5.42 25.99
N LEU A 113 -7.02 -5.60 27.29
CA LEU A 113 -6.18 -6.33 28.27
C LEU A 113 -5.93 -7.82 27.93
N PHE A 114 -6.77 -8.44 27.10
CA PHE A 114 -6.64 -9.82 26.61
C PHE A 114 -6.70 -9.92 25.07
N GLY A 115 -6.46 -8.80 24.39
CA GLY A 115 -6.81 -8.59 22.99
C GLY A 115 -6.04 -9.43 21.99
N GLU A 116 -6.77 -10.13 21.12
CA GLU A 116 -6.20 -10.64 19.88
C GLU A 116 -5.60 -9.48 19.07
N SER A 117 -4.41 -9.71 18.51
CA SER A 117 -3.78 -8.75 17.60
C SER A 117 -4.59 -8.63 16.32
N GLU A 118 -5.20 -7.47 16.10
CA GLU A 118 -5.84 -7.14 14.83
C GLU A 118 -4.78 -6.56 13.88
N ILE A 119 -4.49 -7.26 12.79
CA ILE A 119 -3.63 -6.71 11.74
C ILE A 119 -4.50 -5.92 10.77
N ARG A 120 -4.31 -4.60 10.75
CA ARG A 120 -4.88 -3.69 9.75
C ARG A 120 -3.87 -3.39 8.67
N LEU A 121 -4.35 -3.22 7.45
CA LEU A 121 -3.55 -2.74 6.33
C LEU A 121 -4.07 -1.37 5.90
N ASN A 122 -3.25 -0.34 6.11
CA ASN A 122 -3.50 0.98 5.56
C ASN A 122 -2.78 1.12 4.23
N ILE A 123 -3.48 1.58 3.19
CA ILE A 123 -2.88 1.93 1.91
C ILE A 123 -3.15 3.40 1.63
N ASP A 124 -2.09 4.19 1.58
CA ASP A 124 -2.14 5.59 1.19
C ASP A 124 -1.84 5.68 -0.30
N VAL A 125 -2.84 6.14 -1.06
CA VAL A 125 -2.76 6.31 -2.51
C VAL A 125 -2.46 7.78 -2.79
N TYR A 126 -1.42 8.05 -3.57
CA TYR A 126 -1.05 9.39 -4.04
C TYR A 126 -1.48 9.54 -5.51
N PRO A 127 -2.73 9.97 -5.79
CA PRO A 127 -3.31 9.85 -7.12
C PRO A 127 -2.51 10.69 -8.12
N HIS A 128 -2.24 10.09 -9.29
CA HIS A 128 -1.52 10.75 -10.38
C HIS A 128 -0.11 11.26 -10.01
N TYR A 129 0.47 10.74 -8.93
CA TYR A 129 1.76 11.17 -8.44
C TYR A 129 2.70 9.98 -8.24
N TYR A 130 3.91 10.09 -8.79
CA TYR A 130 5.03 9.24 -8.45
C TYR A 130 6.31 10.10 -8.35
N PRO A 131 7.09 10.00 -7.26
CA PRO A 131 8.27 10.84 -7.08
C PRO A 131 9.34 10.52 -8.14
N ARG A 132 9.82 11.55 -8.84
CA ARG A 132 10.90 11.42 -9.83
C ARG A 132 12.27 11.25 -9.18
N HIS A 133 12.45 11.83 -7.99
CA HIS A 133 13.71 11.79 -7.25
C HIS A 133 13.57 10.91 -6.01
N LYS A 134 14.59 10.09 -5.73
CA LYS A 134 14.63 9.18 -4.57
C LYS A 134 14.49 9.92 -3.24
N GLU A 135 15.04 11.12 -3.14
CA GLU A 135 14.95 11.95 -1.94
C GLU A 135 13.50 12.31 -1.59
N ILE A 136 12.67 12.62 -2.59
CA ILE A 136 11.26 12.93 -2.38
C ILE A 136 10.50 11.69 -1.91
N LEU A 137 10.77 10.53 -2.51
CA LEU A 137 10.22 9.26 -2.04
C LEU A 137 10.60 9.00 -0.58
N GLN A 138 11.88 9.21 -0.24
CA GLN A 138 12.37 9.01 1.12
C GLN A 138 11.73 9.99 2.11
N ASN A 139 11.53 11.25 1.71
CA ASN A 139 10.83 12.25 2.52
C ASN A 139 9.38 11.82 2.79
N ILE A 140 8.68 11.30 1.77
CA ILE A 140 7.33 10.74 1.93
C ILE A 140 7.35 9.55 2.89
N ILE A 141 8.24 8.56 2.65
CA ILE A 141 8.39 7.37 3.50
C ILE A 141 8.67 7.76 4.95
N ASN A 142 9.53 8.76 5.17
CA ASN A 142 9.90 9.23 6.51
C ASN A 142 8.72 9.82 7.29
N THR A 143 7.64 10.29 6.64
CA THR A 143 6.42 10.73 7.33
C THR A 143 5.68 9.58 8.04
N TYR A 144 6.04 8.35 7.71
CA TYR A 144 5.49 7.13 8.30
C TYR A 144 6.37 6.52 9.38
N LYS A 145 7.48 7.17 9.73
CA LYS A 145 8.19 6.87 10.97
C LYS A 145 7.24 7.22 12.10
N THR A 146 6.70 6.20 12.76
CA THR A 146 5.99 6.41 14.02
C THR A 146 6.99 6.95 15.04
N ASN A 147 6.61 8.03 15.74
CA ASN A 147 7.16 8.36 17.06
C ASN A 147 6.79 7.27 18.06
#